data_AF-A0A158D5H6-F1
#
_entry.id   AF-A0A158D5H6-F1
#
_cell.length_a   1.000
_cell.length_b   1.000
_cell.length_c   1.000
_cell.angle_alpha   90.00
_cell.angle_beta   90.00
_cell.angle_gamma   90.00
#
_symmetry.space_group_name_H-M   'P 1'
#
loop_
_entity.id
_entity.type
_entity.pdbx_description
1 polymer ?
#
loop_
_entity_poly.entity_id
_entity_poly.type
_entity_poly.pdbx_seq_one_letter_code
_entity_poly.pdbx_strand_id
1 'polypeptide(L)'
;MPLLVESGEWASRVSRVLVVDCPVETQIERVMRRNGFMREQVLAIIAKQASREARLAAADDIVVNDEAATLDALAQQVDTLHARYLALASA
;
A
#
# COMPACT_ATOMS: atom_id res chain seq x y z
N MET A 1 -8.84 6.66 -3.41
CA MET A 1 -7.87 7.74 -3.65
C MET A 1 -6.47 7.12 -3.60
N PRO A 2 -5.81 6.82 -4.74
CA PRO A 2 -4.48 6.18 -4.75
C PRO A 2 -3.30 7.16 -4.65
N LEU A 3 -3.55 8.45 -4.50
CA LEU A 3 -2.58 9.52 -4.79
C LEU A 3 -1.98 10.17 -3.54
N LEU A 4 -1.68 9.39 -2.49
CA LEU A 4 -1.10 10.01 -1.29
C LEU A 4 0.27 10.59 -1.67
N VAL A 5 1.23 9.75 -2.06
CA VAL A 5 2.61 10.16 -2.41
C VAL A 5 2.64 11.18 -3.55
N GLU A 6 1.72 11.07 -4.51
CA GLU A 6 1.62 11.91 -5.70
C GLU A 6 1.06 13.32 -5.43
N SER A 7 0.37 13.53 -4.30
CA SER A 7 -0.32 14.80 -4.00
C SER A 7 0.55 15.87 -3.34
N GLY A 8 1.77 15.54 -2.90
CA GLY A 8 2.78 16.47 -2.36
C GLY A 8 2.47 17.15 -1.01
N GLU A 9 1.20 17.44 -0.71
CA GLU A 9 0.77 18.17 0.50
C GLU A 9 0.33 17.25 1.66
N TRP A 10 0.46 15.95 1.53
CA TRP A 10 -0.01 14.99 2.53
C TRP A 10 0.89 14.95 3.77
N ALA A 11 2.19 15.22 3.62
CA ALA A 11 3.17 15.07 4.71
C ALA A 11 2.87 15.98 5.92
N SER A 12 2.21 17.12 5.72
CA SER A 12 1.76 18.00 6.81
C SER A 12 0.36 17.70 7.33
N ARG A 13 -0.39 16.83 6.65
CA ARG A 13 -1.79 16.50 6.97
C ARG A 13 -1.95 15.17 7.70
N VAL A 14 -0.92 14.33 7.70
CA VAL A 14 -0.94 13.02 8.35
C VAL A 14 0.24 12.88 9.29
N SER A 15 0.02 12.27 10.46
CA SER A 15 1.10 12.01 11.40
C SER A 15 1.94 10.80 11.00
N ARG A 16 1.35 9.86 10.23
CA ARG A 16 2.01 8.64 9.76
C ARG A 16 1.44 8.17 8.42
N VAL A 17 2.28 7.49 7.63
CA VAL A 17 1.90 6.81 6.39
C VAL A 17 2.13 5.32 6.51
N LEU A 18 1.04 4.55 6.36
CA LEU A 18 1.10 3.10 6.19
C LEU A 18 1.00 2.73 4.72
N VAL A 19 1.97 1.98 4.21
CA VAL A 19 1.94 1.45 2.85
C VAL A 19 1.62 -0.04 2.87
N VAL A 20 0.60 -0.44 2.10
CA VAL A 20 0.34 -1.84 1.79
C VAL A 20 1.13 -2.20 0.54
N ASP A 21 2.18 -3.00 0.69
CA ASP A 21 3.11 -3.36 -0.38
C ASP A 21 2.89 -4.80 -0.87
N CYS A 22 3.12 -4.99 -2.17
CA CYS A 22 3.27 -6.30 -2.80
C CYS A 22 4.06 -6.14 -4.12
N PRO A 23 4.66 -7.22 -4.63
CA PRO A 23 5.34 -7.21 -5.92
C PRO A 23 4.43 -6.68 -7.04
N VAL A 24 5.02 -6.02 -8.03
CA VAL A 24 4.28 -5.45 -9.19
C VAL A 24 3.52 -6.54 -9.95
N GLU A 25 4.11 -7.74 -10.09
CA GLU A 25 3.42 -8.87 -10.72
C GLU A 25 2.14 -9.26 -9.98
N THR A 26 2.19 -9.37 -8.66
CA THR A 26 1.00 -9.65 -7.85
C THR A 26 -0.08 -8.56 -8.02
N GLN A 27 0.31 -7.28 -8.17
CA GLN A 27 -0.64 -6.20 -8.47
C GLN A 27 -1.29 -6.40 -9.84
N ILE A 28 -0.49 -6.74 -10.86
CA ILE A 28 -0.96 -7.00 -12.21
C ILE A 28 -1.99 -8.13 -12.20
N GLU A 29 -1.63 -9.27 -11.62
CA GLU A 29 -2.49 -10.45 -11.56
C GLU A 29 -3.82 -10.17 -10.86
N ARG A 30 -3.79 -9.46 -9.73
CA ARG A 30 -4.99 -9.12 -8.96
C ARG A 30 -5.90 -8.18 -9.73
N VAL A 31 -5.35 -7.16 -10.42
CA VAL A 31 -6.15 -6.23 -11.23
C VAL A 31 -6.73 -6.94 -12.44
N MET A 32 -5.95 -7.74 -13.16
CA MET A 32 -6.44 -8.54 -14.29
C MET A 32 -7.58 -9.45 -13.85
N ARG A 33 -7.40 -10.20 -12.75
CA ARG A 33 -8.41 -11.14 -12.23
C ARG A 33 -9.70 -10.44 -11.81
N ARG A 34 -9.60 -9.26 -11.17
CA ARG A 34 -10.76 -8.51 -10.67
C ARG A 34 -11.50 -7.75 -11.77
N ASN A 35 -10.77 -7.13 -12.68
CA ASN A 35 -11.32 -6.19 -13.66
C ASN A 35 -11.48 -6.77 -15.07
N GLY A 36 -10.89 -7.94 -15.36
CA GLY A 36 -10.85 -8.51 -16.71
C GLY A 36 -9.99 -7.71 -17.69
N PHE A 37 -9.04 -6.91 -17.20
CA PHE A 37 -8.15 -6.12 -18.03
C PHE A 37 -7.02 -6.96 -18.63
N MET A 38 -6.54 -6.54 -19.80
CA MET A 38 -5.31 -7.05 -20.39
C MET A 38 -4.10 -6.51 -19.64
N ARG A 39 -3.00 -7.28 -19.63
CA ARG A 39 -1.77 -6.93 -18.92
C ARG A 39 -1.26 -5.54 -19.30
N GLU A 40 -1.29 -5.19 -20.58
CA GLU A 40 -0.84 -3.91 -21.13
C GLU A 40 -1.66 -2.74 -20.56
N GLN A 41 -2.97 -2.93 -20.38
CA GLN A 41 -3.85 -1.93 -19.77
C GLN A 41 -3.48 -1.72 -18.30
N VAL A 42 -3.18 -2.79 -17.57
CA VAL A 42 -2.77 -2.69 -16.16
C VAL A 42 -1.40 -2.03 -16.03
N LEU A 43 -0.44 -2.38 -16.88
CA LEU A 43 0.87 -1.72 -16.91
C LEU A 43 0.75 -0.22 -17.19
N ALA A 44 -0.13 0.18 -18.12
CA ALA A 44 -0.41 1.59 -18.40
C ALA A 44 -1.04 2.33 -17.21
N ILE A 45 -1.79 1.63 -16.35
CA ILE A 45 -2.33 2.19 -15.11
C ILE A 45 -1.22 2.34 -14.07
N ILE A 46 -0.41 1.30 -13.87
CA ILE A 46 0.70 1.31 -12.90
C ILE A 46 1.71 2.40 -13.25
N ALA A 47 2.01 2.60 -14.55
CA ALA A 47 2.94 3.62 -15.02
C ALA A 47 2.50 5.07 -14.70
N LYS A 48 1.23 5.30 -14.36
CA LYS A 48 0.72 6.61 -13.95
C LYS A 48 0.76 6.85 -12.44
N GLN A 49 1.18 5.85 -11.67
CA GLN A 49 1.27 5.90 -10.21
C GLN A 49 2.71 6.16 -9.77
N ALA A 50 2.91 6.59 -8.52
CA ALA A 50 4.23 6.65 -7.90
C ALA A 50 4.91 5.27 -7.95
N SER A 51 6.23 5.25 -8.14
CA SER A 51 6.98 3.99 -8.16
C SER A 51 6.89 3.27 -6.81
N ARG A 52 7.18 1.96 -6.79
CA ARG A 52 7.20 1.20 -5.54
C ARG A 52 8.21 1.79 -4.55
N GLU A 53 9.39 2.14 -5.04
CA GLU A 53 10.47 2.75 -4.26
C GLU A 53 10.03 4.09 -3.66
N ALA A 54 9.35 4.93 -4.45
CA ALA A 54 8.81 6.21 -3.98
C ALA A 54 7.76 6.01 -2.87
N ARG A 55 6.89 4.99 -3.00
CA ARG A 55 5.91 4.66 -1.96
C ARG A 55 6.58 4.15 -0.69
N LEU A 56 7.56 3.25 -0.81
CA LEU A 56 8.29 2.70 0.33
C LEU A 56 9.11 3.79 1.04
N ALA A 57 9.71 4.72 0.31
CA ALA A 57 10.45 5.84 0.89
C ALA A 57 9.55 6.83 1.66
N ALA A 58 8.26 6.89 1.30
CA ALA A 58 7.27 7.72 1.99
C ALA A 58 6.60 7.02 3.18
N ALA A 59 6.90 5.74 3.44
CA ALA A 59 6.21 4.94 4.44
C ALA A 59 6.85 5.07 5.83
N ASP A 60 6.02 5.30 6.85
CA ASP A 60 6.38 5.14 8.25
C ASP A 60 6.28 3.68 8.71
N ASP A 61 5.32 2.94 8.16
CA ASP A 61 5.07 1.53 8.43
C ASP A 61 4.64 0.83 7.13
N ILE A 62 4.96 -0.47 7.01
CA ILE A 62 4.67 -1.27 5.82
C ILE A 62 3.92 -2.54 6.22
N VAL A 63 2.85 -2.85 5.50
CA VAL A 63 2.15 -4.14 5.55
C VAL A 63 2.39 -4.87 4.23
N VAL A 64 2.99 -6.06 4.28
CA VAL A 64 3.25 -6.87 3.09
C VAL A 64 2.05 -7.77 2.81
N ASN A 65 1.36 -7.52 1.69
CA ASN A 65 0.19 -8.27 1.24
C ASN A 65 0.46 -8.91 -0.13
N ASP A 66 1.47 -9.77 -0.19
CA ASP A 66 1.81 -10.55 -1.37
C ASP A 66 1.07 -11.90 -1.40
N GLU A 67 1.55 -12.84 -2.21
CA GLU A 67 0.95 -14.17 -2.36
C GLU A 67 1.23 -15.12 -1.19
N ALA A 68 2.26 -14.85 -0.37
CA ALA A 68 2.57 -15.64 0.81
C ALA A 68 1.76 -15.18 2.03
N ALA A 69 1.15 -14.00 1.97
CA ALA A 69 0.34 -13.46 3.06
C ALA A 69 -1.00 -14.19 3.20
N THR A 70 -1.26 -14.74 4.39
CA THR A 70 -2.60 -15.24 4.78
C THR A 70 -3.42 -14.12 5.41
N LEU A 71 -4.75 -14.25 5.41
CA LEU A 71 -5.63 -13.28 6.06
C LEU A 71 -5.35 -13.17 7.57
N ASP A 72 -5.05 -14.28 8.24
CA ASP A 72 -4.71 -14.28 9.67
C ASP A 72 -3.38 -13.54 9.94
N ALA A 73 -2.37 -13.76 9.09
CA ALA A 73 -1.10 -13.05 9.22
C ALA A 73 -1.26 -11.54 8.96
N LEU A 74 -2.12 -11.15 8.01
CA LEU A 74 -2.45 -9.75 7.76
C LEU A 74 -3.23 -9.13 8.94
N ALA A 75 -4.20 -9.86 9.51
CA ALA A 75 -4.94 -9.41 10.68
C ALA A 75 -3.99 -9.14 11.86
N GLN A 76 -3.05 -10.05 12.13
CA GLN A 76 -2.06 -9.87 13.20
C GLN A 76 -1.14 -8.66 12.99
N GLN A 77 -0.71 -8.41 11.74
CA GLN A 77 0.07 -7.21 11.40
C GLN A 77 -0.75 -5.94 11.64
N VAL A 78 -2.02 -5.93 11.22
CA VAL A 78 -2.94 -4.80 11.39
C VAL A 78 -3.21 -4.54 12.88
N ASP A 79 -3.47 -5.56 13.69
CA ASP A 79 -3.72 -5.42 15.13
C ASP A 79 -2.52 -4.82 15.86
N THR A 80 -1.31 -5.26 15.49
CA THR A 80 -0.05 -4.74 16.05
C THR A 80 0.12 -3.25 15.74
N LEU A 81 -0.11 -2.86 14.48
CA LEU A 81 0.00 -1.47 14.04
C LEU A 81 -1.12 -0.61 14.64
N HIS A 82 -2.33 -1.15 14.76
CA HIS A 82 -3.45 -0.49 15.41
C HIS A 82 -3.13 -0.13 16.87
N ALA A 83 -2.65 -1.10 17.67
CA ALA A 83 -2.27 -0.85 19.05
C ALA A 83 -1.17 0.22 19.16
N ARG A 84 -0.20 0.19 18.26
CA ARG A 84 0.86 1.21 18.18
C ARG A 84 0.28 2.60 17.88
N TYR A 85 -0.66 2.70 16.95
CA TYR A 85 -1.27 3.99 16.59
C TYR A 85 -2.16 4.54 17.70
N LEU A 86 -2.87 3.70 18.43
CA LEU A 86 -3.59 4.12 19.64
C LEU A 86 -2.63 4.73 20.67
N ALA A 87 -1.52 4.06 20.95
CA ALA A 87 -0.52 4.56 21.89
C ALA A 87 0.06 5.91 21.45
N LEU A 88 0.42 6.06 20.17
CA LEU A 88 0.95 7.30 19.61
C LEU A 88 -0.08 8.45 19.61
N ALA A 89 -1.36 8.15 19.39
CA ALA A 89 -2.42 9.15 19.41
C ALA A 89 -2.79 9.62 20.83
N SER A 90 -2.48 8.80 21.84
CA SER A 90 -2.69 9.14 23.26
C SER A 90 -1.50 9.84 23.93
N ALA A 91 -0.40 10.04 23.20
CA ALA A 91 0.85 10.61 23.69
C ALA A 91 0.92 12.14 23.54
#